data_AF-A0A0F9FX17-F1
#
_entry.id   AF-A0A0F9FX17-F1
#
_cell.length_a   1.000
_cell.length_b   1.000
_cell.length_c   1.000
_cell.angle_alpha   90.00
_cell.angle_beta   90.00
_cell.angle_gamma   90.00
#
_symmetry.space_group_name_H-M   'P 1'
#
loop_
_entity.id
_entity.type
_entity.pdbx_description
1 polymer ?
#
loop_
_entity_poly.entity_id
_entity_poly.type
_entity_poly.pdbx_seq_one_letter_code
_entity_poly.pdbx_strand_id
1 'polypeptide(L)'
;MQTISEYKGIALPWDLFLIPEGPAVKARDNHGEYQVMTGLEGTGTCWLCGADPGGKRYRRYCWGHGRIYYELFHWSYASPAAIERAGYCCENCGVKDVATRQGRLEVHHIIPLEGGPRLWTFLNLPWNLIAFCHDCHQEIHAVMRPNGWDKILWKAQDRGQLVLEGMV
;
A
#
# COMPACT_ATOMS: atom_id res chain seq x y z
N MET A 1 0.58 16.31 10.42
CA MET A 1 0.14 15.03 9.82
C MET A 1 -1.11 15.36 9.03
N GLN A 2 -1.03 15.53 7.70
CA GLN A 2 -2.23 15.69 6.89
C GLN A 2 -2.99 14.36 6.93
N THR A 3 -4.28 14.39 7.25
CA THR A 3 -5.13 13.22 7.14
C THR A 3 -5.16 12.80 5.67
N ILE A 4 -4.95 11.51 5.39
CA ILE A 4 -5.02 10.94 4.03
C ILE A 4 -6.48 10.98 3.50
N SER A 5 -7.38 11.71 4.17
CA SER A 5 -8.81 11.84 3.86
C SER A 5 -9.07 12.32 2.43
N GLU A 6 -8.08 12.97 1.81
CA GLU A 6 -8.17 13.51 0.47
C GLU A 6 -6.99 13.03 -0.38
N TYR A 7 -7.25 12.19 -1.38
CA TYR A 7 -6.27 11.89 -2.44
C TYR A 7 -6.57 12.77 -3.64
N LYS A 8 -5.64 13.70 -3.97
CA LYS A 8 -5.81 14.67 -5.07
C LYS A 8 -7.12 15.48 -4.98
N GLY A 9 -7.53 15.86 -3.76
CA GLY A 9 -8.77 16.61 -3.52
C GLY A 9 -10.05 15.78 -3.65
N ILE A 10 -9.93 14.45 -3.75
CA ILE A 10 -11.06 13.53 -3.74
C ILE A 10 -11.16 12.98 -2.32
N ALA A 11 -12.27 13.31 -1.65
CA ALA A 11 -12.64 12.68 -0.40
C ALA A 11 -12.78 11.18 -0.67
N LEU A 12 -11.77 10.43 -0.25
CA LEU A 12 -11.87 8.98 -0.26
C LEU A 12 -12.78 8.64 0.93
N PRO A 13 -13.77 7.74 0.74
CA PRO A 13 -14.74 7.43 1.78
C PRO A 13 -14.09 6.53 2.85
N TRP A 14 -13.10 7.04 3.57
CA TRP A 14 -12.38 6.32 4.63
C TRP A 14 -13.30 5.92 5.77
N ASP A 15 -14.36 6.69 6.02
CA ASP A 15 -15.41 6.37 6.99
C ASP A 15 -16.23 5.13 6.58
N LEU A 16 -16.10 4.65 5.33
CA LEU A 16 -16.70 3.42 4.81
C LEU A 16 -15.73 2.23 4.74
N PHE A 17 -14.43 2.44 4.94
CA PHE A 17 -13.47 1.35 5.09
C PHE A 17 -13.49 0.85 6.55
N LEU A 18 -14.65 0.35 6.98
CA LEU A 18 -14.61 -0.80 7.85
C LEU A 18 -13.92 -1.87 7.00
N ILE A 19 -12.63 -2.16 7.27
CA ILE A 19 -12.05 -3.42 6.81
C ILE A 19 -13.06 -4.46 7.29
N PRO A 20 -13.82 -5.12 6.40
CA PRO A 20 -14.88 -5.99 6.87
C PRO A 20 -14.21 -7.01 7.78
N GLU A 21 -14.62 -7.05 9.05
CA GLU A 21 -14.16 -8.09 9.96
C GLU A 21 -14.69 -9.41 9.42
N GLY A 22 -13.90 -10.08 8.59
CA GLY A 22 -14.32 -11.22 7.81
C GLY A 22 -13.30 -11.61 6.74
N PRO A 23 -13.37 -12.86 6.24
CA PRO A 23 -12.48 -13.31 5.18
C PRO A 23 -12.70 -12.44 3.93
N ALA A 24 -11.62 -12.01 3.30
CA ALA A 24 -11.67 -11.28 2.04
C ALA A 24 -12.52 -12.07 1.02
N VAL A 25 -13.71 -11.57 0.71
CA VAL A 25 -14.61 -12.24 -0.24
C VAL A 25 -14.00 -12.09 -1.62
N LYS A 26 -13.73 -13.21 -2.29
CA LYS A 26 -13.25 -13.22 -3.67
C LYS A 26 -14.44 -13.11 -4.62
N ALA A 27 -14.33 -12.22 -5.60
CA ALA A 27 -15.27 -12.07 -6.70
C ALA A 27 -14.52 -12.16 -8.03
N ARG A 28 -15.25 -12.34 -9.14
CA ARG A 28 -14.67 -12.46 -10.48
C ARG A 28 -15.42 -11.61 -11.48
N ASP A 29 -14.68 -10.98 -12.38
CA ASP A 29 -15.23 -10.33 -13.58
C ASP A 29 -14.40 -10.66 -14.83
N ASN A 30 -14.64 -9.92 -15.92
CA ASN A 30 -13.94 -10.09 -17.19
C ASN A 30 -12.43 -9.77 -17.12
N HIS A 31 -11.97 -9.12 -16.05
CA HIS A 31 -10.55 -8.81 -15.82
C HIS A 31 -9.85 -9.80 -14.89
N GLY A 32 -10.59 -10.70 -14.23
CA GLY A 32 -10.04 -11.74 -13.37
C GLY A 32 -10.72 -11.84 -12.00
N GLU A 33 -10.10 -12.61 -11.11
CA GLU A 33 -10.47 -12.67 -9.69
C GLU A 33 -9.96 -11.42 -8.97
N TYR A 34 -10.76 -10.91 -8.04
CA TYR A 34 -10.43 -9.77 -7.19
C TYR A 34 -11.04 -9.94 -5.80
N GLN A 35 -10.54 -9.19 -4.82
CA GLN A 35 -11.10 -9.18 -3.47
C GLN A 35 -12.09 -8.02 -3.32
N VAL A 36 -13.24 -8.29 -2.71
CA VAL A 36 -14.29 -7.32 -2.38
C VAL A 36 -13.86 -6.55 -1.13
N MET A 37 -13.84 -5.22 -1.22
CA MET A 37 -13.37 -4.34 -0.14
C MET A 37 -14.47 -3.51 0.50
N THR A 38 -15.41 -2.99 -0.30
CA THR A 38 -16.39 -1.99 0.15
C THR A 38 -17.82 -2.51 0.18
N GLY A 39 -18.07 -3.66 -0.44
CA GLY A 39 -19.41 -4.21 -0.64
C GLY A 39 -20.16 -3.58 -1.82
N LEU A 40 -19.61 -2.54 -2.45
CA LEU A 40 -20.16 -1.97 -3.69
C LEU A 40 -19.71 -2.75 -4.94
N GLU A 41 -18.71 -3.62 -4.82
CA GLU A 41 -18.24 -4.43 -5.93
C GLU A 41 -19.33 -5.41 -6.42
N GLY A 42 -19.63 -5.37 -7.72
CA GLY A 42 -20.67 -6.23 -8.31
C GLY A 42 -22.11 -5.70 -8.17
N THR A 43 -22.32 -4.56 -7.51
CA THR A 43 -23.63 -3.89 -7.42
C THR A 43 -24.04 -3.18 -8.72
N GLY A 44 -23.11 -3.05 -9.67
CA GLY A 44 -23.32 -2.29 -10.90
C GLY A 44 -23.15 -0.78 -10.75
N THR A 45 -22.71 -0.29 -9.58
CA THR A 45 -22.38 1.12 -9.36
C THR A 45 -20.87 1.37 -9.36
N CYS A 46 -20.47 2.64 -9.49
CA CYS A 46 -19.09 3.06 -9.33
C CYS A 46 -18.62 2.80 -7.90
N TRP A 47 -17.49 2.12 -7.76
CA TRP A 47 -16.87 1.81 -6.47
C TRP A 47 -16.55 3.05 -5.62
N LEU A 48 -16.09 4.13 -6.27
CA LEU A 48 -15.60 5.30 -5.54
C LEU A 48 -16.72 6.27 -5.12
N CYS A 49 -17.79 6.39 -5.90
CA CYS A 49 -18.83 7.39 -5.66
C CYS A 49 -20.26 6.90 -5.73
N GLY A 50 -20.49 5.60 -5.94
CA GLY A 50 -21.83 5.01 -6.05
C GLY A 50 -22.62 5.40 -7.32
N ALA A 51 -22.09 6.25 -8.19
CA ALA A 51 -22.78 6.65 -9.42
C ALA A 51 -22.92 5.49 -10.43
N ASP A 52 -24.00 5.46 -11.21
CA ASP A 52 -24.14 4.53 -12.34
C ASP A 52 -23.00 4.79 -13.36
N PRO A 53 -22.19 3.77 -13.69
CA PRO A 53 -21.07 3.90 -14.63
C PRO A 53 -21.49 3.97 -16.11
N GLY A 54 -22.79 4.12 -16.39
CA GLY A 54 -23.36 4.32 -17.73
C GLY A 54 -23.93 3.04 -18.34
N GLY A 55 -24.65 2.23 -17.55
CA GLY A 55 -25.41 1.08 -18.04
C GLY A 55 -24.59 -0.14 -18.51
N LYS A 56 -23.26 -0.06 -18.48
CA LYS A 56 -22.39 -1.23 -18.73
C LYS A 56 -22.22 -1.99 -17.41
N ARG A 57 -22.91 -3.12 -17.28
CA ARG A 57 -22.94 -4.00 -16.08
C ARG A 57 -21.57 -4.34 -15.48
N TYR A 58 -20.50 -4.23 -16.27
CA TYR A 58 -19.13 -4.59 -15.87
C TYR A 58 -18.20 -3.41 -15.63
N ARG A 59 -18.68 -2.15 -15.73
CA ARG A 59 -17.85 -1.01 -15.34
C ARG A 59 -17.88 -0.89 -13.82
N ARG A 60 -16.77 -1.17 -13.17
CA ARG A 60 -16.60 -0.96 -11.71
C ARG A 60 -16.47 0.53 -11.33
N TYR A 61 -16.26 1.41 -12.31
CA TYR A 61 -15.99 2.82 -12.12
C TYR A 61 -16.74 3.66 -13.15
N CYS A 62 -17.23 4.82 -12.72
CA CYS A 62 -17.69 5.85 -13.64
C CYS A 62 -16.49 6.43 -14.43
N TRP A 63 -16.79 7.17 -15.50
CA TRP A 63 -15.75 7.68 -16.40
C TRP A 63 -14.72 8.57 -15.68
N GLY A 64 -15.16 9.38 -14.70
CA GLY A 64 -14.28 10.22 -13.88
C GLY A 64 -13.37 9.44 -12.92
N HIS A 65 -13.80 8.26 -12.46
CA HIS A 65 -13.06 7.48 -11.45
C HIS A 65 -12.30 6.28 -12.01
N GLY A 66 -12.46 5.96 -13.30
CA GLY A 66 -11.70 4.90 -13.95
C GLY A 66 -10.19 5.09 -13.87
N ARG A 67 -9.69 6.32 -13.95
CA ARG A 67 -8.25 6.62 -13.81
C ARG A 67 -7.75 6.41 -12.37
N ILE A 68 -8.54 6.83 -11.39
CA ILE A 68 -8.20 6.69 -9.96
C ILE A 68 -8.03 5.22 -9.60
N TYR A 69 -8.86 4.34 -10.18
CA TYR A 69 -8.70 2.90 -9.99
C TYR A 69 -7.30 2.40 -10.36
N TYR A 70 -6.75 2.82 -11.50
CA TYR A 70 -5.39 2.44 -11.87
C TYR A 70 -4.38 2.98 -10.86
N GLU A 71 -4.51 4.24 -10.47
CA GLU A 71 -3.63 4.89 -9.48
C GLU A 71 -3.66 4.21 -8.11
N LEU A 72 -4.80 3.63 -7.72
CA LEU A 72 -5.00 3.01 -6.40
C LEU A 72 -4.67 1.51 -6.37
N PHE A 73 -4.84 0.79 -7.46
CA PHE A 73 -4.79 -0.68 -7.45
C PHE A 73 -3.69 -1.27 -8.30
N HIS A 74 -3.23 -0.56 -9.34
CA HIS A 74 -2.22 -1.08 -10.24
C HIS A 74 -0.83 -0.65 -9.78
N TRP A 75 0.06 -1.61 -9.50
CA TRP A 75 1.39 -1.34 -8.91
C TRP A 75 2.20 -0.26 -9.64
N SER A 76 2.24 -0.31 -10.98
CA SER A 76 2.98 0.68 -11.79
C SER A 76 2.49 2.12 -11.65
N TYR A 77 1.29 2.36 -11.11
CA TYR A 77 0.77 3.69 -10.84
C TYR A 77 0.79 4.00 -9.34
N ALA A 78 0.42 3.03 -8.51
CA ALA A 78 0.40 3.18 -7.06
C ALA A 78 1.80 3.45 -6.47
N SER A 79 2.84 2.78 -6.97
CA SER A 79 4.20 2.96 -6.47
C SER A 79 4.75 4.38 -6.74
N PRO A 80 4.69 4.92 -7.97
CA PRO A 80 5.05 6.32 -8.20
C PRO A 80 4.22 7.32 -7.37
N ALA A 81 2.92 7.06 -7.21
CA ALA A 81 2.04 7.92 -6.41
C ALA A 81 2.43 7.93 -4.92
N ALA A 82 2.87 6.79 -4.37
CA ALA A 82 3.39 6.71 -3.00
C ALA A 82 4.69 7.53 -2.82
N ILE A 83 5.61 7.47 -3.80
CA ILE A 83 6.84 8.27 -3.79
C ILE A 83 6.53 9.77 -3.90
N GLU A 84 5.62 10.16 -4.78
CA GLU A 84 5.16 11.55 -4.93
C GLU A 84 4.55 12.06 -3.61
N ARG A 85 3.67 11.27 -2.98
CA ARG A 85 3.07 11.58 -1.68
C ARG A 85 4.12 11.77 -0.59
N ALA A 86 5.18 10.97 -0.60
CA ALA A 86 6.29 11.08 0.34
C ALA A 86 7.18 12.31 0.08
N GLY A 87 6.86 13.16 -0.90
CA GLY A 87 7.65 14.32 -1.26
C GLY A 87 9.04 13.96 -1.76
N TYR A 88 9.18 12.79 -2.40
CA TYR A 88 10.45 12.22 -2.83
C TYR A 88 11.46 12.10 -1.67
N CYS A 89 10.98 11.80 -0.46
CA CYS A 89 11.79 11.55 0.73
C CYS A 89 11.45 10.18 1.32
N CYS A 90 12.43 9.52 1.95
CA CYS A 90 12.19 8.34 2.76
C CYS A 90 11.29 8.70 3.95
N GLU A 91 10.17 8.00 4.11
CA GLU A 91 9.19 8.25 5.18
C GLU A 91 9.70 7.78 6.56
N ASN A 92 10.82 7.04 6.62
CA ASN A 92 11.48 6.65 7.88
C ASN A 92 12.58 7.63 8.31
N CYS A 93 13.56 7.90 7.43
CA CYS A 93 14.76 8.67 7.79
C CYS A 93 14.87 10.05 7.13
N GLY A 94 13.95 10.41 6.24
CA GLY A 94 13.92 11.73 5.57
C GLY A 94 14.94 11.93 4.45
N VAL A 95 15.76 10.93 4.10
CA VAL A 95 16.71 11.06 2.98
C VAL A 95 15.96 11.27 1.67
N LYS A 96 16.43 12.22 0.85
CA LYS A 96 15.83 12.53 -0.45
C LYS A 96 16.17 11.49 -1.50
N ASP A 97 15.23 11.28 -2.41
CA ASP A 97 15.44 10.50 -3.64
C ASP A 97 16.59 11.14 -4.44
N VAL A 98 17.58 10.34 -4.78
CA VAL A 98 18.68 10.73 -5.66
C VAL A 98 18.80 9.74 -6.81
N ALA A 99 19.29 10.21 -7.96
CA ALA A 99 19.36 9.43 -9.19
C ALA A 99 20.35 8.24 -9.18
N THR A 100 20.81 7.80 -8.01
CA THR A 100 21.68 6.63 -7.83
C THR A 100 20.84 5.41 -7.43
N ARG A 101 21.29 4.20 -7.76
CA ARG A 101 20.55 2.98 -7.42
C ARG A 101 20.35 2.81 -5.90
N GLN A 102 21.33 3.20 -5.09
CA GLN A 102 21.26 3.13 -3.62
C GLN A 102 20.40 4.23 -3.01
N GLY A 103 20.23 5.36 -3.72
CA GLY A 103 19.46 6.50 -3.24
C GLY A 103 18.07 6.63 -3.86
N ARG A 104 17.69 5.72 -4.76
CA ARG A 104 16.31 5.63 -5.24
C ARG A 104 15.40 5.13 -4.13
N LEU A 105 14.22 5.73 -4.05
CA LEU A 105 13.19 5.27 -3.13
C LEU A 105 12.58 3.96 -3.65
N GLU A 106 12.33 3.05 -2.72
CA GLU A 106 11.66 1.78 -2.89
C GLU A 106 10.34 1.83 -2.12
N VAL A 107 9.24 1.37 -2.74
CA VAL A 107 7.93 1.33 -2.07
C VAL A 107 7.73 -0.02 -1.42
N HIS A 108 7.39 0.00 -0.14
CA HIS A 108 7.13 -1.18 0.68
C HIS A 108 5.64 -1.29 1.01
N HIS A 109 5.12 -2.52 1.03
CA HIS A 109 3.78 -2.82 1.51
C HIS A 109 3.80 -2.99 3.03
N ILE A 110 2.99 -2.23 3.79
CA ILE A 110 2.89 -2.33 5.25
C ILE A 110 2.29 -3.69 5.65
N ILE A 111 1.13 -4.01 5.09
CA ILE A 111 0.56 -5.35 5.09
C ILE A 111 1.14 -6.09 3.87
N PRO A 112 1.94 -7.14 4.08
CA PRO A 112 2.66 -7.81 3.00
C PRO A 112 1.70 -8.56 2.06
N LEU A 113 2.14 -8.72 0.81
CA LEU A 113 1.45 -9.56 -0.17
C LEU A 113 1.75 -11.04 0.09
N GLU A 114 0.73 -11.82 0.45
CA GLU A 114 0.85 -13.28 0.58
C GLU A 114 0.55 -13.97 -0.76
N GLY A 115 1.56 -14.64 -1.35
CA GLY A 115 1.39 -15.63 -2.42
C GLY A 115 0.76 -15.16 -3.76
N GLY A 116 0.46 -13.87 -3.92
CA GLY A 116 -0.34 -13.35 -5.03
C GLY A 116 0.39 -12.39 -5.99
N PRO A 117 -0.22 -12.09 -7.16
CA PRO A 117 0.32 -11.13 -8.12
C PRO A 117 0.30 -9.70 -7.58
N ARG A 118 1.44 -9.03 -7.63
CA ARG A 118 1.62 -7.63 -7.18
C ARG A 118 0.83 -6.62 -8.00
N LEU A 119 0.42 -7.00 -9.21
CA LEU A 119 0.00 -6.06 -10.23
C LEU A 119 -1.33 -5.39 -9.90
N TRP A 120 -2.34 -6.16 -9.48
CA TRP A 120 -3.69 -5.69 -9.20
C TRP A 120 -4.13 -6.18 -7.82
N THR A 121 -4.09 -5.29 -6.82
CA THR A 121 -4.48 -5.64 -5.46
C THR A 121 -4.85 -4.39 -4.67
N PHE A 122 -5.81 -4.55 -3.75
CA PHE A 122 -6.18 -3.50 -2.80
C PHE A 122 -5.05 -3.14 -1.84
N LEU A 123 -4.10 -4.06 -1.66
CA LEU A 123 -2.90 -3.80 -0.89
C LEU A 123 -2.00 -2.77 -1.57
N ASN A 124 -2.28 -2.35 -2.82
CA ASN A 124 -1.62 -1.20 -3.45
C ASN A 124 -2.24 0.14 -3.07
N LEU A 125 -3.30 0.17 -2.25
CA LEU A 125 -3.90 1.43 -1.81
C LEU A 125 -2.89 2.26 -1.01
N PRO A 126 -2.95 3.61 -1.09
CA PRO A 126 -1.96 4.50 -0.47
C PRO A 126 -1.69 4.22 1.00
N TRP A 127 -2.71 3.89 1.80
CA TRP A 127 -2.57 3.60 3.22
C TRP A 127 -1.69 2.38 3.52
N ASN A 128 -1.53 1.46 2.57
CA ASN A 128 -0.74 0.25 2.72
C ASN A 128 0.66 0.37 2.11
N LEU A 129 1.01 1.54 1.55
CA LEU A 129 2.28 1.77 0.89
C LEU A 129 3.10 2.78 1.66
N ILE A 130 4.39 2.52 1.83
CA ILE A 130 5.35 3.44 2.44
C ILE A 130 6.61 3.53 1.58
N ALA A 131 7.13 4.74 1.37
CA ALA A 131 8.35 4.97 0.59
C ALA A 131 9.59 4.97 1.49
N PHE A 132 10.56 4.11 1.18
CA PHE A 132 11.81 3.98 1.91
C PHE A 132 13.03 4.19 1.01
N CYS A 133 14.15 4.64 1.59
CA CYS A 133 15.44 4.44 0.94
C CYS A 133 15.84 2.96 0.99
N HIS A 134 16.83 2.59 0.19
CA HIS A 134 17.29 1.21 0.12
C HIS A 134 17.64 0.62 1.49
N ASP A 135 18.37 1.37 2.34
CA ASP A 135 18.81 0.86 3.65
C ASP A 135 17.63 0.59 4.59
N CYS A 136 16.71 1.55 4.75
CA CYS A 136 15.50 1.36 5.57
C CYS A 136 14.61 0.24 5.00
N HIS A 137 14.56 0.09 3.68
CA HIS A 137 13.82 -0.99 3.04
C HIS A 137 14.43 -2.37 3.31
N GLN A 138 15.76 -2.48 3.35
CA GLN A 138 16.43 -3.72 3.75
C GLN A 138 16.24 -4.03 5.24
N GLU A 139 16.25 -3.01 6.10
CA GLU A 139 16.02 -3.17 7.54
C GLU A 139 14.61 -3.72 7.83
N ILE A 140 13.57 -3.14 7.23
CA ILE A 140 12.21 -3.64 7.45
C ILE A 140 12.05 -5.07 6.90
N HIS A 141 12.67 -5.38 5.76
CA HIS A 141 12.70 -6.74 5.24
C HIS A 141 13.46 -7.70 6.15
N ALA A 142 14.47 -7.23 6.89
CA ALA A 142 15.15 -8.05 7.88
C ALA A 142 14.23 -8.37 9.06
N VAL A 143 13.48 -7.38 9.58
CA VAL A 143 12.52 -7.56 10.69
C VAL A 143 11.41 -8.55 10.31
N MET A 144 10.84 -8.42 9.11
CA MET A 144 9.65 -9.17 8.68
C MET A 144 9.94 -10.61 8.24
N ARG A 145 11.20 -11.00 8.07
CA ARG A 145 11.54 -12.41 7.79
C ARG A 145 11.31 -13.28 9.02
N PRO A 146 10.92 -14.55 8.86
CA PRO A 146 10.97 -15.50 9.97
C PRO A 146 12.37 -15.49 10.61
N ASN A 147 12.44 -15.36 11.93
CA ASN A 147 13.67 -15.19 12.72
C ASN A 147 14.47 -13.90 12.42
N GLY A 148 13.80 -12.88 11.88
CA GLY A 148 14.40 -11.58 11.55
C GLY A 148 14.98 -10.84 12.75
N TRP A 149 14.30 -10.96 13.90
CA TRP A 149 14.71 -10.37 15.17
C TRP A 149 16.09 -10.86 15.64
N ASP A 150 16.40 -12.14 15.46
CA ASP A 150 17.69 -12.73 15.86
C ASP A 150 18.88 -12.09 15.12
N LYS A 151 18.67 -11.64 13.87
CA LYS A 151 19.70 -10.99 13.06
C LYS A 151 19.88 -9.50 13.35
N ILE A 152 18.81 -8.82 13.79
CA ILE A 152 18.86 -7.40 14.16
C ILE A 152 19.55 -7.24 15.52
N LEU A 153 19.23 -8.13 16.47
CA LEU A 153 19.88 -8.16 17.77
C LEU A 153 21.40 -8.38 17.67
N TRP A 154 21.84 -9.29 16.78
CA TRP A 154 23.27 -9.50 16.52
C TRP A 154 23.98 -8.24 16.00
N LYS A 155 23.38 -7.51 15.04
CA LYS A 155 23.98 -6.28 14.49
C LYS A 155 24.05 -5.12 15.49
N ALA A 156 23.09 -5.03 16.41
CA ALA A 156 23.06 -3.99 17.43
C ALA A 156 24.09 -4.26 18.56
N GLN A 157 24.36 -5.53 18.87
CA GLN A 157 25.45 -5.94 19.76
C GLN A 157 26.82 -5.63 19.14
N ASP A 158 27.04 -5.93 17.86
CA ASP A 158 28.31 -5.63 17.15
C ASP A 158 28.59 -4.13 17.00
N ARG A 159 27.55 -3.28 17.04
CA ARG A 159 27.69 -1.81 17.03
C ARG A 159 27.81 -1.19 18.43
N GLY A 160 27.87 -2.00 19.49
CA GLY A 160 27.96 -1.53 20.87
C GLY A 160 26.74 -0.70 21.33
N GLN A 161 25.58 -0.87 20.69
CA GLN A 161 24.40 -0.02 20.88
C GLN A 161 23.29 -0.64 21.75
N LEU A 162 23.44 -1.89 22.21
CA LEU A 162 22.51 -2.50 23.16
C LEU A 162 23.25 -3.09 24.36
N VAL A 163 23.17 -2.37 25.49
CA VAL A 163 23.29 -3.00 26.81
C VAL A 163 21.85 -3.35 27.22
N LEU A 164 21.45 -4.60 27.00
CA LEU A 164 20.21 -5.12 27.58
C LEU A 164 20.49 -5.47 29.04
N GLU A 165 20.42 -4.46 29.93
CA GLU A 165 20.29 -4.72 31.35
C GLU A 165 18.86 -5.15 31.66
N GLY A 166 18.69 -6.45 31.91
CA GLY A 166 17.71 -6.99 32.84
C GLY A 166 16.23 -6.80 32.53
N MET A 167 15.65 -7.75 31.80
CA MET A 167 14.26 -8.17 32.04
C MET A 167 14.26 -9.68 32.29
N VAL A 168 14.38 -10.04 33.56
CA VAL A 168 13.99 -11.33 34.12
C VAL A 168 12.71 -11.08 34.92
#